data_AF-A0A3C2CXM7-F1
#
_entry.id   AF-A0A3C2CXM7-F1
#
_cell.length_a   1.000
_cell.length_b   1.000
_cell.length_c   1.000
_cell.angle_alpha   90.00
_cell.angle_beta   90.00
_cell.angle_gamma   90.00
#
_symmetry.space_group_name_H-M   'P 1'
#
loop_
_entity.id
_entity.type
_entity.pdbx_description
1 polymer ?
#
loop_
_entity_poly.entity_id
_entity_poly.type
_entity_poly.pdbx_seq_one_letter_code
_entity_poly.pdbx_strand_id
1 'polypeptide(L)'
;MNMSSACEKLARIIGGSAQVSNGVCVISRLRNIDASILNRRTKSPLSLPFALSFENPKGGRTLNLGETVILQKEINPFITALRKRGILVTALHNHWLFDEPRLMYIHWERIDNPFEFARDSFEAAKEAGLF
;
A
#
# COMPACT_ATOMS: atom_id res chain seq x y z
N MET A 1 -6.29 21.04 -11.92
CA MET A 1 -5.05 20.59 -11.24
C MET A 1 -4.49 19.44 -12.08
N ASN A 2 -3.24 19.46 -12.53
CA ASN A 2 -2.68 18.39 -13.37
C ASN A 2 -2.51 17.10 -12.54
N MET A 3 -2.84 15.93 -13.10
CA MET A 3 -2.80 14.62 -12.43
C MET A 3 -1.44 14.34 -11.77
N SER A 4 -0.34 14.71 -12.44
CA SER A 4 1.02 14.63 -11.86
C SER A 4 1.15 15.42 -10.55
N SER A 5 0.65 16.66 -10.50
CA SER A 5 0.73 17.50 -9.29
C SER A 5 -0.13 16.98 -8.13
N ALA A 6 -1.25 16.33 -8.41
CA ALA A 6 -2.08 15.69 -7.39
C ALA A 6 -1.43 14.40 -6.88
N CYS A 7 -0.84 13.61 -7.78
CA CYS A 7 -0.12 12.38 -7.45
C CYS A 7 1.06 12.65 -6.51
N GLU A 8 1.83 13.71 -6.75
CA GLU A 8 2.91 14.15 -5.86
C GLU A 8 2.41 14.53 -4.45
N LYS A 9 1.23 15.16 -4.35
CA LYS A 9 0.63 15.50 -3.04
C LYS A 9 0.19 14.24 -2.29
N LEU A 10 -0.36 13.25 -3.00
CA LEU A 10 -0.73 11.96 -2.43
C LEU A 10 0.52 11.22 -1.92
N ALA A 11 1.62 11.23 -2.68
CA ALA A 11 2.87 10.57 -2.30
C ALA A 11 3.45 11.12 -0.98
N ARG A 12 3.31 12.44 -0.75
CA ARG A 12 3.75 13.07 0.51
C ARG A 12 3.01 12.56 1.74
N ILE A 13 1.75 12.14 1.61
CA ILE A 13 0.96 11.62 2.76
C ILE A 13 1.65 10.40 3.36
N ILE A 14 2.16 9.52 2.51
CA ILE A 14 2.83 8.30 2.95
C ILE A 14 4.34 8.52 3.12
N GLY A 15 4.89 9.68 2.77
CA GLY A 15 6.33 9.90 2.71
C GLY A 15 7.03 9.06 1.64
N GLY A 16 6.38 8.91 0.47
CA GLY A 16 6.82 8.09 -0.64
C GLY A 16 7.09 8.90 -1.92
N SER A 17 7.24 8.20 -3.03
CA SER A 17 7.36 8.77 -4.38
C SER A 17 6.10 8.52 -5.20
N ALA A 18 5.91 9.32 -6.25
CA ALA A 18 4.77 9.23 -7.15
C ALA A 18 5.23 8.79 -8.55
N GLN A 19 4.40 7.99 -9.22
CA GLN A 19 4.55 7.64 -10.62
C GLN A 19 3.18 7.69 -11.29
N VAL A 20 3.14 8.22 -12.51
CA VAL A 20 1.92 8.26 -13.32
C VAL A 20 2.17 7.52 -14.61
N SER A 21 1.36 6.50 -14.88
CA SER A 21 1.42 5.72 -16.11
C SER A 21 0.01 5.34 -16.56
N ASN A 22 -0.29 5.49 -17.85
CA ASN A 22 -1.58 5.11 -18.45
C ASN A 22 -2.82 5.67 -17.71
N GLY A 23 -2.74 6.90 -17.18
CA GLY A 23 -3.86 7.52 -16.44
C GLY A 23 -3.99 7.08 -14.98
N VAL A 24 -3.10 6.21 -14.49
CA VAL A 24 -3.06 5.72 -13.11
C VAL A 24 -1.99 6.45 -12.33
N CYS A 25 -2.34 7.02 -11.19
CA CYS A 25 -1.38 7.51 -10.21
C CYS A 25 -1.05 6.37 -9.24
N VAL A 26 0.22 6.03 -9.11
CA VAL A 26 0.73 5.09 -8.11
C VAL A 26 1.69 5.84 -7.20
N ILE A 27 1.46 5.75 -5.90
CA ILE A 27 2.39 6.24 -4.88
C ILE A 27 2.94 5.07 -4.11
N SER A 28 4.23 5.11 -3.76
CA SER A 28 4.81 4.02 -2.99
C SER A 28 5.96 4.47 -2.11
N ARG A 29 6.19 3.67 -1.06
CA ARG A 29 7.41 3.65 -0.27
C ARG A 29 7.80 2.22 0.04
N LEU A 30 9.03 2.02 0.49
CA LEU A 30 9.50 0.71 0.90
C LEU A 30 9.27 0.49 2.40
N ARG A 31 8.84 -0.72 2.74
CA ARG A 31 8.83 -1.24 4.11
C ARG A 31 10.27 -1.57 4.51
N ASN A 32 10.64 -1.30 5.76
CA ASN A 32 11.98 -1.64 6.29
C ASN A 32 11.92 -3.00 6.98
N ILE A 33 12.01 -4.08 6.19
CA ILE A 33 12.02 -5.46 6.69
C ILE A 33 13.35 -6.09 6.26
N ASP A 34 14.06 -6.70 7.20
CA ASP A 34 15.26 -7.46 6.88
C ASP A 34 14.86 -8.83 6.33
N ALA A 35 14.63 -8.88 5.03
CA ALA A 35 14.16 -10.07 4.33
C ALA A 35 15.17 -10.59 3.31
N SER A 36 15.16 -11.90 3.12
CA SER A 36 15.89 -12.59 2.08
C SER A 36 14.95 -13.44 1.22
N ILE A 37 15.32 -13.66 -0.03
CA ILE A 37 14.67 -14.59 -0.97
C ILE A 37 15.81 -15.45 -1.55
N LEU A 38 15.67 -16.77 -1.52
CA LEU A 38 16.74 -17.69 -1.95
C LEU A 38 18.08 -17.39 -1.23
N ASN A 39 18.03 -17.08 0.08
CA ASN A 39 19.19 -16.70 0.88
C ASN A 39 19.97 -15.48 0.34
N ARG A 40 19.30 -14.57 -0.36
CA ARG A 40 19.85 -13.27 -0.80
C ARG A 40 18.98 -12.14 -0.28
N ARG A 41 19.61 -11.18 0.38
CA ARG A 41 18.93 -10.01 0.94
C ARG A 41 18.21 -9.23 -0.17
N THR A 42 16.94 -8.90 0.03
CA THR A 42 16.16 -8.07 -0.90
C THR A 42 15.98 -6.66 -0.36
N LYS A 43 16.05 -5.68 -1.27
CA LYS A 43 15.59 -4.29 -1.06
C LYS A 43 14.65 -3.87 -2.20
N SER A 44 14.17 -4.85 -2.97
CA SER A 44 13.43 -4.60 -4.20
C SER A 44 12.06 -4.01 -3.89
N PRO A 45 11.60 -3.00 -4.64
CA PRO A 45 10.21 -2.56 -4.62
C PRO A 45 9.21 -3.68 -4.95
N LEU A 46 9.65 -4.73 -5.64
CA LEU A 46 8.84 -5.93 -5.89
C LEU A 46 8.59 -6.76 -4.63
N SER A 47 9.47 -6.68 -3.63
CA SER A 47 9.39 -7.52 -2.42
C SER A 47 8.89 -6.74 -1.23
N LEU A 48 9.26 -5.46 -1.11
CA LEU A 48 9.00 -4.64 0.08
C LEU A 48 8.05 -3.44 -0.15
N PRO A 49 6.99 -3.53 -0.97
CA PRO A 49 6.15 -2.36 -1.25
C PRO A 49 5.25 -2.00 -0.05
N PHE A 50 4.98 -0.71 0.08
CA PHE A 50 3.71 -0.17 0.54
C PHE A 50 3.27 0.82 -0.54
N ALA A 51 2.25 0.43 -1.31
CA ALA A 51 1.83 1.13 -2.51
C ALA A 51 0.33 1.37 -2.51
N LEU A 52 -0.07 2.54 -3.01
CA LEU A 52 -1.47 2.89 -3.25
C LEU A 52 -1.62 3.37 -4.69
N SER A 53 -2.72 3.01 -5.35
CA SER A 53 -3.06 3.51 -6.68
C SER A 53 -4.41 4.22 -6.70
N PHE A 54 -4.55 5.15 -7.64
CA PHE A 54 -5.71 6.01 -7.80
C PHE A 54 -6.00 6.18 -9.29
N GLU A 55 -7.20 5.83 -9.72
CA GLU A 55 -7.61 5.88 -11.12
C GLU A 55 -9.11 6.15 -11.31
N ASN A 56 -9.50 6.33 -12.57
CA ASN A 56 -10.90 6.45 -13.00
C ASN A 56 -11.72 7.50 -12.21
N PRO A 57 -11.30 8.78 -12.21
CA PRO A 57 -11.94 9.82 -11.41
C PRO A 57 -13.39 10.10 -11.87
N LYS A 58 -14.34 10.06 -10.94
CA LYS A 58 -15.76 10.39 -11.16
C LYS A 58 -16.32 11.17 -9.96
N GLY A 59 -16.75 12.41 -10.18
CA GLY A 59 -17.39 13.23 -9.15
C GLY A 59 -16.53 13.46 -7.90
N GLY A 60 -15.20 13.60 -8.05
CA GLY A 60 -14.27 13.79 -6.93
C GLY A 60 -13.85 12.52 -6.19
N ARG A 61 -14.34 11.35 -6.63
CA ARG A 61 -13.97 10.02 -6.12
C ARG A 61 -13.16 9.27 -7.17
N THR A 62 -12.33 8.35 -6.73
CA THR A 62 -11.49 7.48 -7.57
C THR A 62 -11.67 6.02 -7.17
N LEU A 63 -11.35 5.10 -8.07
CA LEU A 63 -11.04 3.73 -7.68
C LEU A 63 -9.67 3.76 -7.00
N ASN A 64 -9.63 3.32 -5.75
CA ASN A 64 -8.41 3.32 -4.96
C ASN A 64 -8.06 1.90 -4.51
N LEU A 65 -6.83 1.50 -4.77
CA LEU A 65 -6.30 0.18 -4.43
C LEU A 65 -5.05 0.35 -3.56
N GLY A 66 -4.79 -0.61 -2.69
CA GLY A 66 -3.59 -0.67 -1.88
C GLY A 66 -3.01 -2.06 -1.81
N GLU A 67 -1.68 -2.13 -1.78
CA GLU A 67 -0.91 -3.35 -1.57
C GLU A 67 0.24 -3.05 -0.59
N THR A 68 0.51 -3.98 0.32
CA THR A 68 1.78 -3.97 1.05
C THR A 68 2.27 -5.37 1.38
N VAL A 69 3.59 -5.52 1.46
CA VAL A 69 4.20 -6.65 2.17
C VAL A 69 3.89 -6.56 3.66
N ILE A 70 3.58 -7.69 4.26
CA ILE A 70 3.16 -7.79 5.66
C ILE A 70 3.75 -9.03 6.32
N LEU A 71 4.20 -8.89 7.56
CA LEU A 71 4.64 -10.01 8.39
C LEU A 71 3.43 -10.71 8.99
N GLN A 72 3.53 -12.01 9.26
CA GLN A 72 2.39 -12.79 9.79
C GLN A 72 1.76 -12.19 11.05
N LYS A 73 2.58 -11.63 11.95
CA LYS A 73 2.12 -10.96 13.19
C LYS A 73 1.35 -9.64 12.95
N GLU A 74 1.55 -9.00 11.81
CA GLU A 74 0.97 -7.69 11.47
C GLU A 74 -0.41 -7.83 10.79
N ILE A 75 -0.74 -9.03 10.27
CA ILE A 75 -1.93 -9.30 9.45
C ILE A 75 -3.22 -8.86 10.14
N ASN A 76 -3.56 -9.47 11.29
CA ASN A 76 -4.81 -9.20 11.98
C ASN A 76 -4.91 -7.76 12.52
N PRO A 77 -3.84 -7.18 13.12
CA PRO A 77 -3.82 -5.76 13.46
C PRO A 77 -4.14 -4.85 12.28
N PHE A 78 -3.51 -5.07 11.12
CA PHE A 78 -3.72 -4.21 9.96
C PHE A 78 -5.11 -4.37 9.35
N ILE A 79 -5.60 -5.61 9.22
CA ILE A 79 -6.98 -5.87 8.77
C ILE A 79 -8.00 -5.17 9.68
N THR A 80 -7.80 -5.24 11.00
CA THR A 80 -8.67 -4.59 11.98
C THR A 80 -8.65 -3.07 11.80
N ALA A 81 -7.46 -2.49 11.67
CA ALA A 81 -7.28 -1.05 11.49
C ALA A 81 -7.90 -0.53 10.17
N LEU A 82 -7.78 -1.28 9.07
CA LEU A 82 -8.43 -0.96 7.79
C LEU A 82 -9.96 -1.03 7.91
N ARG A 83 -10.50 -2.10 8.51
CA ARG A 83 -11.95 -2.27 8.68
C ARG A 83 -12.58 -1.20 9.57
N LYS A 84 -11.88 -0.76 10.62
CA LYS A 84 -12.29 0.37 11.47
C LYS A 84 -12.49 1.67 10.68
N ARG A 85 -11.82 1.81 9.53
CA ARG A 85 -11.91 2.95 8.60
C ARG A 85 -12.84 2.68 7.41
N GLY A 86 -13.61 1.59 7.45
CA GLY A 86 -14.53 1.21 6.37
C GLY A 86 -13.84 0.84 5.06
N ILE A 87 -12.56 0.41 5.12
CA ILE A 87 -11.82 -0.05 3.94
C ILE A 87 -12.01 -1.57 3.80
N LEU A 88 -12.30 -2.01 2.56
CA LEU A 88 -12.46 -3.42 2.25
C LEU A 88 -11.10 -4.09 2.07
N VAL A 89 -10.88 -5.20 2.78
CA VAL A 89 -9.72 -6.08 2.58
C VAL A 89 -10.16 -7.23 1.68
N THR A 90 -9.47 -7.43 0.56
CA THR A 90 -9.91 -8.35 -0.51
C THR A 90 -9.03 -9.57 -0.69
N ALA A 91 -7.73 -9.46 -0.42
CA ALA A 91 -6.81 -10.60 -0.56
C ALA A 91 -5.71 -10.60 0.51
N LEU A 92 -5.29 -11.80 0.88
CA LEU A 92 -4.11 -12.09 1.69
C LEU A 92 -3.44 -13.35 1.11
N HIS A 93 -2.21 -13.22 0.62
CA HIS A 93 -1.48 -14.29 -0.05
C HIS A 93 0.05 -14.08 0.03
N ASN A 94 0.84 -14.95 -0.58
CA ASN A 94 2.30 -14.80 -0.69
C ASN A 94 2.73 -14.63 -2.14
N HIS A 95 3.85 -13.92 -2.38
CA HIS A 95 4.46 -13.80 -3.72
C HIS A 95 5.66 -14.74 -3.89
N TRP A 96 6.49 -14.86 -2.86
CA TRP A 96 7.80 -15.51 -2.95
C TRP A 96 7.82 -16.91 -2.33
N LEU A 97 8.74 -17.73 -2.82
CA LEU A 97 9.14 -19.00 -2.23
C LEU A 97 10.53 -18.83 -1.59
N PHE A 98 10.79 -19.58 -0.52
CA PHE A 98 12.09 -19.56 0.19
C PHE A 98 12.48 -18.16 0.66
N ASP A 99 11.50 -17.41 1.14
CA ASP A 99 11.65 -16.12 1.78
C ASP A 99 11.82 -16.28 3.30
N GLU A 100 12.68 -15.44 3.89
CA GLU A 100 12.91 -15.41 5.34
C GLU A 100 13.08 -13.94 5.79
N PRO A 101 12.26 -13.43 6.74
CA PRO A 101 11.10 -14.09 7.33
C PRO A 101 10.00 -14.31 6.29
N ARG A 102 8.99 -15.13 6.63
CA ARG A 102 7.83 -15.35 5.76
C ARG A 102 7.11 -14.04 5.46
N LEU A 103 7.17 -13.62 4.19
CA LEU A 103 6.50 -12.45 3.64
C LEU A 103 5.12 -12.85 3.11
N MET A 104 4.11 -12.12 3.57
CA MET A 104 2.75 -12.15 3.03
C MET A 104 2.45 -10.82 2.36
N TYR A 105 1.36 -10.75 1.61
CA TYR A 105 0.91 -9.58 0.87
C TYR A 105 -0.58 -9.43 1.09
N ILE A 106 -1.00 -8.20 1.34
CA ILE A 106 -2.40 -7.87 1.62
C ILE A 106 -2.87 -6.80 0.65
N HIS A 107 -4.11 -6.95 0.18
CA HIS A 107 -4.77 -6.05 -0.77
C HIS A 107 -6.03 -5.46 -0.16
N TRP A 108 -6.25 -4.17 -0.42
CA TRP A 108 -7.44 -3.45 0.04
C TRP A 108 -7.91 -2.41 -0.97
N GLU A 109 -9.19 -2.06 -0.91
CA GLU A 109 -9.81 -1.17 -1.88
C GLU A 109 -10.93 -0.32 -1.28
N ARG A 110 -11.16 0.85 -1.88
CA ARG A 110 -12.31 1.72 -1.59
C ARG A 110 -12.54 2.70 -2.73
N ILE A 111 -13.79 2.88 -3.16
CA ILE A 111 -14.15 4.01 -4.05
C ILE A 111 -14.43 5.22 -3.17
N ASP A 112 -13.57 6.22 -3.18
CA ASP A 112 -13.71 7.43 -2.36
C ASP A 112 -12.75 8.55 -2.80
N ASN A 113 -12.74 9.66 -2.07
CA ASN A 113 -11.71 10.69 -2.17
C ASN A 113 -10.30 10.07 -2.03
N PRO A 114 -9.40 10.28 -3.00
CA PRO A 114 -8.06 9.67 -2.99
C PRO A 114 -7.21 10.13 -1.79
N PHE A 115 -7.39 11.37 -1.32
CA PHE A 115 -6.65 11.89 -0.17
C PHE A 115 -7.09 11.25 1.14
N GLU A 116 -8.40 11.02 1.33
CA GLU A 116 -8.89 10.30 2.51
C GLU A 116 -8.46 8.84 2.48
N PHE A 117 -8.54 8.17 1.33
CA PHE A 117 -8.04 6.80 1.19
C PHE A 117 -6.55 6.68 1.53
N ALA A 118 -5.73 7.62 1.04
CA ALA A 118 -4.29 7.64 1.32
C ALA A 118 -3.99 7.82 2.80
N ARG A 119 -4.68 8.77 3.47
CA ARG A 119 -4.52 9.00 4.91
C ARG A 119 -4.97 7.79 5.71
N ASP A 120 -6.18 7.29 5.45
CA ASP A 120 -6.75 6.16 6.18
C ASP A 120 -5.88 4.90 6.07
N SER A 121 -5.40 4.60 4.85
CA SER A 121 -4.50 3.46 4.61
C SER A 121 -3.19 3.61 5.39
N PHE A 122 -2.61 4.81 5.41
CA PHE A 122 -1.34 5.05 6.10
C PHE A 122 -1.49 5.09 7.62
N GLU A 123 -2.57 5.68 8.14
CA GLU A 123 -2.89 5.64 9.57
C GLU A 123 -3.17 4.22 10.05
N ALA A 124 -3.87 3.40 9.25
CA ALA A 124 -4.05 1.98 9.56
C ALA A 124 -2.70 1.22 9.62
N ALA A 125 -1.79 1.53 8.70
CA ALA A 125 -0.46 0.93 8.68
C ALA A 125 0.36 1.31 9.93
N LYS A 126 0.33 2.58 10.34
CA LYS A 126 0.98 3.04 11.57
C LYS A 126 0.36 2.42 12.82
N GLU A 127 -0.97 2.35 12.89
CA GLU A 127 -1.69 1.70 14.02
C GLU A 127 -1.32 0.22 14.17
N ALA A 128 -1.09 -0.47 13.05
CA ALA A 128 -0.66 -1.86 13.04
C ALA A 128 0.86 -2.06 13.17
N GLY A 129 1.64 -0.98 13.37
CA GLY A 129 3.08 -1.05 13.60
C GLY A 129 3.89 -1.44 12.37
N LEU A 130 3.42 -1.12 11.16
CA LEU A 130 4.20 -1.35 9.96
C LEU A 130 5.43 -0.42 9.99
N PHE A 131 5.27 0.88 10.21
CA PHE A 131 6.37 1.86 10.10
C PHE A 131 6.93 2.33 11.44
#